data_AF-A0A8T2JMW0-F1
#
_entry.id   AF-A0A8T2JMW0-F1
#
_cell.length_a   1.000
_cell.length_b   1.000
_cell.length_c   1.000
_cell.angle_alpha   90.00
_cell.angle_beta   90.00
_cell.angle_gamma   90.00
#
_symmetry.space_group_name_H-M   'P 1'
#
loop_
_entity.id
_entity.type
_entity.pdbx_description
1 polymer ?
#
loop_
_entity_poly.entity_id
_entity_poly.type
_entity_poly.pdbx_seq_one_letter_code
_entity_poly.pdbx_strand_id
1 'polypeptide(L)'
;MASTHRHCTLDWDQRIFAVDSSPTLGITEPFYFTSQSNIPPDLPGTSPEWPMLVNGGAAHSVCVTIPHPVRAARLYRALGPRVSQAVPAGCKVLKLLSYLPGDPHRSLASGFLICDPQSGTDTVDRLRALLGEHRPHLYFCSYRQIPGGEVRKEPWGENGEPMECTRVVRVGAPDLSPFEINIQHCAVYNSLDRARTVLQECSTFIPEATNVLDLLSKSNTSSGKGRFPVIVVEGLDATGKSTLTKTLQESLKATLLISPPDCINQWRKRFDEEPTLIKRAYYAAGNYIVASEIAKGSMQSPVIVDRYWHSTAAYAIATETGGSVQNLPSRHHEIYQWPNDLLRPDLVILLTVCDEERIKRMQRRGLEETKEEKELKSNSMFRQKVEEVYKRIENPQCIIIDASFSKEMVFNEALSIIKKKCAI
;
A
#
# COMPACT_ATOMS: atom_id res chain seq x y z
N MET A 1 7.38 35.78 -9.76
CA MET A 1 8.05 35.28 -10.98
C MET A 1 8.26 33.79 -10.80
N ALA A 2 7.32 32.99 -11.32
CA ALA A 2 7.35 31.54 -11.20
C ALA A 2 8.21 30.99 -12.33
N SER A 3 9.38 30.41 -11.99
CA SER A 3 10.14 29.61 -12.93
C SER A 3 9.36 28.34 -13.22
N THR A 4 8.78 28.27 -14.41
CA THR A 4 8.31 27.03 -15.01
C THR A 4 9.51 26.08 -15.09
N HIS A 5 9.57 25.11 -14.18
CA HIS A 5 10.54 24.02 -14.26
C HIS A 5 10.31 23.29 -15.58
N ARG A 6 11.20 23.48 -16.54
CA ARG A 6 11.40 22.53 -17.63
C ARG A 6 11.74 21.20 -16.94
N HIS A 7 10.84 20.24 -16.94
CA HIS A 7 11.19 18.87 -16.56
C HIS A 7 12.21 18.39 -17.59
N CYS A 8 13.48 18.43 -17.19
CA CYS A 8 14.58 18.08 -18.06
C CYS A 8 14.54 16.57 -18.29
N THR A 9 14.68 16.13 -19.54
CA THR A 9 14.89 14.71 -19.89
C THR A 9 16.05 14.09 -19.10
N LEU A 10 17.03 14.93 -18.70
CA LEU A 10 18.17 14.56 -17.85
C LEU A 10 17.76 13.91 -16.52
N ASP A 11 16.65 14.30 -15.90
CA ASP A 11 16.23 13.71 -14.62
C ASP A 11 15.79 12.25 -14.82
N TRP A 12 15.09 11.94 -15.90
CA TRP A 12 14.61 10.58 -16.19
C TRP A 12 15.74 9.62 -16.59
N ASP A 13 16.88 10.15 -17.00
CA ASP A 13 18.09 9.38 -17.24
C ASP A 13 18.80 8.96 -15.97
N GLN A 14 18.61 9.67 -14.86
CA GLN A 14 19.28 9.39 -13.58
C GLN A 14 18.47 8.51 -12.63
N ARG A 15 17.27 8.07 -13.04
CA ARG A 15 16.35 7.30 -12.20
C ARG A 15 16.71 5.82 -12.10
N ILE A 16 16.38 5.23 -10.96
CA ILE A 16 16.23 3.78 -10.80
C ILE A 16 14.76 3.45 -11.01
N PHE A 17 14.51 2.41 -11.81
CA PHE A 17 13.18 1.90 -12.09
C PHE A 17 13.01 0.52 -11.47
N ALA A 18 11.81 0.23 -10.97
CA ALA A 18 11.44 -1.05 -10.40
C ALA A 18 10.09 -1.49 -10.93
N VAL A 19 10.05 -2.69 -11.49
CA VAL A 19 8.88 -3.30 -12.10
C VAL A 19 8.45 -4.48 -11.23
N ASP A 20 7.15 -4.59 -11.02
CA ASP A 20 6.61 -5.66 -10.18
C ASP A 20 6.83 -7.03 -10.82
N SER A 21 6.86 -8.06 -9.97
CA SER A 21 7.00 -9.45 -10.39
C SER A 21 5.83 -9.91 -11.25
N SER A 22 6.13 -10.73 -12.26
CA SER A 22 5.16 -11.40 -13.11
C SER A 22 5.67 -12.79 -13.47
N PRO A 23 5.27 -13.83 -12.72
CA PRO A 23 5.68 -15.21 -13.01
C PRO A 23 5.32 -15.64 -14.44
N THR A 24 4.22 -15.13 -14.99
CA THR A 24 3.80 -15.40 -16.38
C THR A 24 4.75 -14.86 -17.44
N LEU A 25 5.62 -13.91 -17.09
CA LEU A 25 6.67 -13.37 -17.95
C LEU A 25 8.07 -13.87 -17.55
N GLY A 26 8.16 -14.84 -16.64
CA GLY A 26 9.44 -15.29 -16.07
C GLY A 26 10.09 -14.28 -15.11
N ILE A 27 9.37 -13.24 -14.70
CA ILE A 27 9.82 -12.24 -13.74
C ILE A 27 9.38 -12.70 -12.34
N THR A 28 10.17 -13.56 -11.70
CA THR A 28 9.82 -14.15 -10.39
C THR A 28 10.00 -13.20 -9.21
N GLU A 29 10.87 -12.20 -9.37
CA GLU A 29 11.19 -11.17 -8.39
C GLU A 29 11.08 -9.79 -9.04
N PRO A 30 10.94 -8.70 -8.26
CA PRO A 30 10.95 -7.35 -8.82
C PRO A 30 12.15 -7.10 -9.74
N PHE A 31 11.88 -6.52 -10.91
CA PHE A 31 12.88 -6.25 -11.94
C PHE A 31 13.35 -4.81 -11.85
N TYR A 32 14.65 -4.61 -11.64
CA TYR A 32 15.26 -3.28 -11.48
C TYR A 32 16.15 -2.93 -12.67
N PHE A 33 16.07 -1.69 -13.12
CA PHE A 33 16.91 -1.18 -14.21
C PHE A 33 17.21 0.31 -14.09
N THR A 34 18.27 0.75 -14.74
CA THR A 34 18.66 2.15 -14.83
C THR A 34 19.45 2.42 -16.11
N SER A 35 19.79 3.68 -16.39
CA SER A 35 20.65 4.05 -17.52
C SER A 35 22.09 3.58 -17.28
N GLN A 36 22.77 3.11 -18.32
CA GLN A 36 24.17 2.63 -18.25
C GLN A 36 25.13 3.70 -17.69
N SER A 37 24.85 4.98 -17.96
CA SER A 37 25.62 6.12 -17.44
C SER A 37 25.61 6.23 -15.92
N ASN A 38 24.66 5.59 -15.24
CA ASN A 38 24.53 5.65 -13.78
C ASN A 38 25.32 4.53 -13.09
N ILE A 39 25.82 3.56 -13.84
CA ILE A 39 26.56 2.42 -13.28
C ILE A 39 28.05 2.75 -13.29
N PRO A 40 28.74 2.68 -12.14
CA PRO A 40 30.18 2.75 -12.08
C PRO A 40 30.83 1.69 -13.00
N PRO A 41 31.90 2.02 -13.74
CA PRO A 41 32.55 1.09 -14.67
C PRO A 41 32.96 -0.26 -14.04
N ASP A 42 33.18 -0.28 -12.73
CA ASP A 42 33.76 -1.41 -12.00
C ASP A 42 32.73 -2.30 -11.30
N LEU A 43 31.43 -2.08 -11.49
CA LEU A 43 30.38 -2.84 -10.78
C LEU A 43 30.06 -4.17 -11.51
N PRO A 44 30.37 -5.34 -10.93
CA PRO A 44 30.03 -6.62 -11.53
C PRO A 44 28.56 -6.96 -11.25
N GLY A 45 27.79 -7.33 -12.28
CA GLY A 45 26.47 -7.93 -12.08
C GLY A 45 25.33 -7.44 -12.97
N THR A 46 25.58 -6.66 -14.02
CA THR A 46 24.51 -6.32 -14.97
C THR A 46 24.23 -7.52 -15.89
N SER A 47 23.04 -8.11 -15.81
CA SER A 47 22.57 -9.03 -16.83
C SER A 47 21.97 -8.25 -18.01
N PRO A 48 22.32 -8.57 -19.27
CA PRO A 48 21.71 -7.94 -20.44
C PRO A 48 20.30 -8.48 -20.72
N GLU A 49 19.89 -9.58 -20.09
CA GLU A 49 18.65 -10.26 -20.44
C GLU A 49 17.43 -9.57 -19.84
N TRP A 50 16.56 -9.13 -20.73
CA TRP A 50 15.26 -8.51 -20.45
C TRP A 50 14.18 -9.53 -20.84
N PRO A 51 13.61 -10.29 -19.89
CA PRO A 51 12.73 -11.42 -20.22
C PRO A 51 11.54 -11.07 -21.12
N MET A 52 11.00 -9.86 -20.97
CA MET A 52 9.89 -9.36 -21.80
C MET A 52 10.28 -8.88 -23.21
N LEU A 53 11.57 -8.71 -23.51
CA LEU A 53 12.06 -8.29 -24.84
C LEU A 53 12.56 -9.48 -25.68
N VAL A 54 12.63 -10.68 -25.10
CA VAL A 54 13.07 -11.89 -25.80
C VAL A 54 12.13 -12.19 -26.98
N ASN A 55 12.68 -12.79 -28.04
CA ASN A 55 11.95 -13.16 -29.27
C ASN A 55 11.33 -11.98 -30.03
N GLY A 56 11.91 -10.79 -29.92
CA GLY A 56 11.45 -9.60 -30.65
C GLY A 56 10.29 -8.88 -29.99
N GLY A 57 10.09 -9.06 -28.67
CA GLY A 57 9.14 -8.28 -27.89
C GLY A 57 9.57 -6.82 -27.69
N ALA A 58 8.62 -5.96 -27.36
CA ALA A 58 8.83 -4.56 -27.00
C ALA A 58 8.29 -4.26 -25.59
N ALA A 59 8.83 -3.24 -24.95
CA ALA A 59 8.26 -2.73 -23.70
C ALA A 59 8.07 -1.21 -23.77
N HIS A 60 7.07 -0.71 -23.07
CA HIS A 60 6.75 0.71 -23.00
C HIS A 60 6.44 1.10 -21.56
N SER A 61 6.98 2.21 -21.07
CA SER A 61 6.65 2.74 -19.75
C SER A 61 5.86 4.03 -19.84
N VAL A 62 4.91 4.19 -18.92
CA VAL A 62 4.15 5.42 -18.69
C VAL A 62 4.27 5.78 -17.22
N CYS A 63 4.90 6.90 -16.89
CA CYS A 63 5.05 7.39 -15.52
C CYS A 63 4.26 8.68 -15.31
N VAL A 64 3.57 8.81 -14.17
CA VAL A 64 2.89 10.05 -13.78
C VAL A 64 3.92 11.04 -13.25
N THR A 65 3.89 12.28 -13.75
CA THR A 65 4.88 13.33 -13.44
C THR A 65 4.34 14.45 -12.57
N ILE A 66 3.08 14.35 -12.11
CA ILE A 66 2.42 15.38 -11.31
C ILE A 66 3.15 15.51 -9.95
N PRO A 67 3.61 16.72 -9.56
CA PRO A 67 4.35 16.93 -8.30
C PRO A 67 3.46 16.96 -7.05
N HIS A 68 2.14 16.76 -7.21
CA HIS A 68 1.14 16.72 -6.15
C HIS A 68 0.70 15.27 -5.90
N PRO A 69 1.10 14.65 -4.76
CA PRO A 69 0.93 13.21 -4.54
C PRO A 69 -0.51 12.72 -4.65
N VAL A 70 -1.49 13.49 -4.17
CA VAL A 70 -2.89 13.06 -4.22
C VAL A 70 -3.41 13.09 -5.64
N ARG A 71 -3.14 14.18 -6.38
CA ARG A 71 -3.51 14.26 -7.81
C ARG A 71 -2.80 13.19 -8.64
N ALA A 72 -1.51 12.95 -8.38
CA ALA A 72 -0.73 11.91 -9.04
C ALA A 72 -1.32 10.51 -8.79
N ALA A 73 -1.67 10.18 -7.54
CA ALA A 73 -2.27 8.90 -7.19
C ALA A 73 -3.65 8.69 -7.84
N ARG A 74 -4.46 9.75 -7.94
CA ARG A 74 -5.77 9.69 -8.61
C ARG A 74 -5.61 9.49 -10.12
N LEU A 75 -4.69 10.22 -10.77
CA LEU A 75 -4.39 10.01 -12.19
C LEU A 75 -3.86 8.60 -12.45
N TYR A 76 -2.89 8.13 -11.65
CA TYR A 76 -2.37 6.76 -11.75
C TYR A 76 -3.49 5.71 -11.68
N ARG A 77 -4.40 5.84 -10.69
CA ARG A 77 -5.55 4.94 -10.54
C ARG A 77 -6.50 5.01 -11.74
N ALA A 78 -6.76 6.20 -12.27
CA ALA A 78 -7.65 6.39 -13.42
C ALA A 78 -7.06 5.81 -14.72
N LEU A 79 -5.73 5.88 -14.88
CA LEU A 79 -5.02 5.36 -16.06
C LEU A 79 -4.99 3.83 -16.09
N GLY A 80 -4.87 3.15 -14.96
CA GLY A 80 -4.69 1.69 -14.91
C GLY A 80 -5.69 0.89 -15.77
N PRO A 81 -7.02 0.99 -15.52
CA PRO A 81 -8.02 0.29 -16.33
C PRO A 81 -8.01 0.71 -17.80
N ARG A 82 -7.78 2.00 -18.07
CA ARG A 82 -7.75 2.54 -19.44
C ARG A 82 -6.56 1.98 -20.23
N VAL A 83 -5.38 1.93 -19.63
CA VAL A 83 -4.16 1.35 -20.22
C VAL A 83 -4.40 -0.14 -20.48
N SER A 84 -4.89 -0.89 -19.51
CA SER A 84 -5.18 -2.32 -19.66
C SER A 84 -6.23 -2.63 -20.74
N GLN A 85 -7.20 -1.75 -20.96
CA GLN A 85 -8.21 -1.91 -22.02
C GLN A 85 -7.71 -1.46 -23.40
N ALA A 86 -6.77 -0.51 -23.44
CA ALA A 86 -6.25 0.01 -24.69
C ALA A 86 -5.20 -0.92 -25.32
N VAL A 87 -4.42 -1.67 -24.53
CA VAL A 87 -3.38 -2.55 -25.06
C VAL A 87 -3.95 -3.86 -25.62
N PRO A 88 -3.34 -4.46 -26.66
CA PRO A 88 -3.76 -5.76 -27.19
C PRO A 88 -3.80 -6.88 -26.14
N ALA A 89 -4.64 -7.90 -26.33
CA ALA A 89 -4.89 -8.97 -25.34
C ALA A 89 -3.64 -9.79 -24.92
N GLY A 90 -2.60 -9.81 -25.75
CA GLY A 90 -1.31 -10.45 -25.43
C GLY A 90 -0.39 -9.61 -24.55
N CYS A 91 -0.67 -8.31 -24.41
CA CYS A 91 0.15 -7.41 -23.61
C CYS A 91 -0.05 -7.65 -22.11
N LYS A 92 1.00 -7.39 -21.34
CA LYS A 92 0.93 -7.37 -19.87
C LYS A 92 1.21 -5.96 -19.37
N VAL A 93 0.39 -5.49 -18.43
CA VAL A 93 0.57 -4.21 -17.76
C VAL A 93 1.03 -4.49 -16.34
N LEU A 94 2.25 -4.07 -16.02
CA LEU A 94 2.88 -4.26 -14.71
C LEU A 94 3.00 -2.92 -14.00
N LYS A 95 2.92 -2.94 -12.66
CA LYS A 95 3.23 -1.76 -11.85
C LYS A 95 4.71 -1.41 -12.01
N LEU A 96 4.97 -0.14 -12.25
CA LEU A 96 6.30 0.45 -12.36
C LEU A 96 6.43 1.57 -11.33
N LEU A 97 7.53 1.59 -10.60
CA LEU A 97 7.93 2.68 -9.73
C LEU A 97 9.29 3.20 -10.18
N SER A 98 9.58 4.47 -9.92
CA SER A 98 10.91 5.02 -10.14
C SER A 98 11.22 6.14 -9.17
N TYR A 99 12.50 6.36 -8.87
CA TYR A 99 12.96 7.52 -8.12
C TYR A 99 14.34 7.99 -8.61
N LEU A 100 14.71 9.22 -8.27
CA LEU A 100 16.07 9.77 -8.35
C LEU A 100 16.87 9.36 -7.11
N PRO A 101 18.02 8.67 -7.24
CA PRO A 101 18.79 8.19 -6.09
C PRO A 101 19.24 9.30 -5.12
N GLY A 102 19.44 10.53 -5.62
CA GLY A 102 19.78 11.69 -4.79
C GLY A 102 18.62 12.23 -3.96
N ASP A 103 17.36 11.85 -4.25
CA ASP A 103 16.17 12.28 -3.51
C ASP A 103 15.03 11.25 -3.61
N PRO A 104 15.22 10.03 -3.06
CA PRO A 104 14.34 8.90 -3.35
C PRO A 104 12.89 9.11 -2.88
N HIS A 105 12.72 9.79 -1.74
CA HIS A 105 11.40 10.02 -1.14
C HIS A 105 10.55 11.05 -1.89
N ARG A 106 11.15 12.18 -2.32
CA ARG A 106 10.39 13.25 -2.99
C ARG A 106 10.24 13.03 -4.49
N SER A 107 11.11 12.23 -5.09
CA SER A 107 11.11 11.96 -6.52
C SER A 107 10.39 10.67 -6.92
N LEU A 108 9.84 9.92 -5.97
CA LEU A 108 9.09 8.69 -6.25
C LEU A 108 7.94 8.97 -7.23
N ALA A 109 7.92 8.23 -8.34
CA ALA A 109 6.90 8.32 -9.37
C ALA A 109 6.32 6.94 -9.67
N SER A 110 4.99 6.88 -9.77
CA SER A 110 4.25 5.67 -10.11
C SER A 110 3.89 5.65 -11.60
N GLY A 111 3.87 4.44 -12.15
CA GLY A 111 3.63 4.22 -13.56
C GLY A 111 3.33 2.78 -13.89
N PHE A 112 3.32 2.50 -15.19
CA PHE A 112 3.09 1.18 -15.73
C PHE A 112 4.22 0.80 -16.68
N LEU A 113 4.62 -0.47 -16.66
CA LEU A 113 5.37 -1.09 -17.75
C LEU A 113 4.43 -1.98 -18.55
N ILE A 114 4.29 -1.70 -19.82
CA ILE A 114 3.53 -2.48 -20.79
C ILE A 114 4.51 -3.36 -21.55
N CYS A 115 4.37 -4.68 -21.43
CA CYS A 115 5.15 -5.66 -22.17
C CYS A 115 4.32 -6.15 -23.36
N ASP A 116 4.80 -5.90 -24.58
CA ASP A 116 4.18 -6.31 -25.84
C ASP A 116 5.01 -7.43 -26.50
N PRO A 117 4.55 -8.69 -26.47
CA PRO A 117 5.29 -9.81 -27.05
C PRO A 117 5.31 -9.81 -28.59
N GLN A 118 4.41 -9.07 -29.25
CA GLN A 118 4.31 -9.05 -30.72
C GLN A 118 5.05 -7.85 -31.33
N SER A 119 5.52 -6.91 -30.50
CA SER A 119 6.19 -5.66 -30.91
C SER A 119 5.42 -4.92 -32.01
N GLY A 120 4.10 -4.81 -31.86
CA GLY A 120 3.23 -4.18 -32.84
C GLY A 120 3.26 -2.65 -32.73
N THR A 121 3.23 -1.94 -33.87
CA THR A 121 3.03 -0.48 -33.89
C THR A 121 1.67 -0.07 -33.32
N ASP A 122 0.67 -0.97 -33.36
CA ASP A 122 -0.68 -0.78 -32.84
C ASP A 122 -0.70 -0.46 -31.33
N THR A 123 0.15 -1.11 -30.53
CA THR A 123 0.25 -0.84 -29.07
C THR A 123 0.65 0.60 -28.81
N VAL A 124 1.64 1.08 -29.56
CA VAL A 124 2.17 2.45 -29.46
C VAL A 124 1.12 3.49 -29.87
N ASP A 125 0.43 3.26 -30.98
CA ASP A 125 -0.57 4.20 -31.49
C ASP A 125 -1.79 4.29 -30.55
N ARG A 126 -2.23 3.15 -29.98
CA ARG A 126 -3.30 3.13 -28.97
C ARG A 126 -2.90 3.84 -27.68
N LEU A 127 -1.67 3.64 -27.21
CA LEU A 127 -1.17 4.34 -26.03
C LEU A 127 -1.07 5.85 -26.28
N ARG A 128 -0.62 6.29 -27.47
CA ARG A 128 -0.63 7.73 -27.83
C ARG A 128 -2.04 8.31 -27.81
N ALA A 129 -2.98 7.64 -28.47
CA ALA A 129 -4.36 8.10 -28.54
C ALA A 129 -4.98 8.20 -27.14
N LEU A 130 -4.75 7.21 -26.29
CA LEU A 130 -5.28 7.19 -24.93
C LEU A 130 -4.68 8.29 -24.04
N LEU A 131 -3.37 8.50 -24.13
CA LEU A 131 -2.63 9.30 -23.17
C LEU A 131 -2.43 10.75 -23.60
N GLY A 132 -2.81 11.09 -24.84
CA GLY A 132 -2.74 12.45 -25.38
C GLY A 132 -3.46 13.50 -24.51
N GLU A 133 -4.58 13.11 -23.87
CA GLU A 133 -5.35 13.98 -22.95
C GLU A 133 -4.58 14.40 -21.69
N HIS A 134 -3.60 13.60 -21.27
CA HIS A 134 -2.84 13.78 -20.04
C HIS A 134 -1.35 13.99 -20.29
N ARG A 135 -0.96 14.28 -21.53
CA ARG A 135 0.43 14.41 -21.97
C ARG A 135 1.34 15.27 -21.07
N PRO A 136 0.96 16.48 -20.63
CA PRO A 136 1.86 17.30 -19.79
C PRO A 136 2.13 16.69 -18.41
N HIS A 137 1.42 15.62 -18.04
CA HIS A 137 1.47 14.96 -16.74
C HIS A 137 2.02 13.53 -16.82
N LEU A 138 2.56 13.14 -17.99
CA LEU A 138 3.05 11.80 -18.24
C LEU A 138 4.43 11.83 -18.89
N TYR A 139 5.27 10.91 -18.46
CA TYR A 139 6.53 10.58 -19.11
C TYR A 139 6.38 9.23 -19.80
N PHE A 140 6.61 9.20 -21.11
CA PHE A 140 6.51 8.00 -21.92
C PHE A 140 7.90 7.59 -22.43
N CYS A 141 8.19 6.30 -22.39
CA CYS A 141 9.42 5.74 -22.95
C CYS A 141 9.17 4.36 -23.57
N SER A 142 9.76 4.09 -24.73
CA SER A 142 9.85 2.74 -25.31
C SER A 142 11.19 2.09 -24.94
N TYR A 143 11.22 0.76 -24.89
CA TYR A 143 12.43 -0.04 -24.69
C TYR A 143 12.50 -1.11 -25.77
N ARG A 144 13.66 -1.18 -26.44
CA ARG A 144 13.89 -2.13 -27.53
C ARG A 144 15.27 -2.75 -27.41
N GLN A 145 15.33 -4.05 -27.70
CA GLN A 145 16.59 -4.75 -27.84
C GLN A 145 17.14 -4.53 -29.25
N ILE A 146 18.39 -4.08 -29.34
CA ILE A 146 19.10 -3.90 -30.62
C ILE A 146 19.99 -5.11 -30.93
N PRO A 147 20.44 -5.28 -32.19
CA PRO A 147 21.42 -6.32 -32.54
C PRO A 147 22.65 -6.23 -31.62
N GLY A 148 23.04 -7.36 -31.01
CA GLY A 148 24.08 -7.42 -29.96
C GLY A 148 23.52 -7.54 -28.54
N GLY A 149 22.20 -7.51 -28.36
CA GLY A 149 21.54 -7.81 -27.09
C GLY A 149 21.38 -6.61 -26.15
N GLU A 150 21.93 -5.46 -26.51
CA GLU A 150 21.78 -4.22 -25.75
C GLU A 150 20.33 -3.73 -25.79
N VAL A 151 19.88 -3.13 -24.68
CA VAL A 151 18.55 -2.51 -24.60
C VAL A 151 18.70 -1.00 -24.61
N ARG A 152 17.97 -0.36 -25.52
CA ARG A 152 17.89 1.10 -25.61
C ARG A 152 16.53 1.57 -25.17
N LYS A 153 16.52 2.69 -24.46
CA LYS A 153 15.30 3.42 -24.12
C LYS A 153 15.13 4.61 -25.07
N GLU A 154 13.90 4.86 -25.49
CA GLU A 154 13.52 5.89 -26.46
C GLU A 154 12.42 6.75 -25.83
N PRO A 155 12.77 7.86 -25.16
CA PRO A 155 11.79 8.80 -24.61
C PRO A 155 10.97 9.43 -25.73
N TRP A 156 9.69 9.67 -25.48
CA TRP A 156 8.84 10.36 -26.45
C TRP A 156 8.82 11.86 -26.15
N GLY A 157 9.15 12.66 -27.16
CA GLY A 157 9.12 14.11 -27.06
C GLY A 157 7.70 14.69 -26.96
N GLU A 158 7.62 16.02 -26.82
CA GLU A 158 6.37 16.79 -26.75
C GLU A 158 5.49 16.69 -28.01
N ASN A 159 6.00 16.15 -29.12
CA ASN A 159 5.23 15.86 -30.34
C ASN A 159 4.99 14.36 -30.56
N GLY A 160 5.63 13.49 -29.78
CA GLY A 160 5.44 12.03 -29.79
C GLY A 160 6.51 11.32 -30.61
N GLU A 161 7.49 12.10 -31.06
CA GLU A 161 8.67 11.66 -31.77
C GLU A 161 9.69 11.09 -30.78
N PRO A 162 10.37 9.99 -31.13
CA PRO A 162 11.47 9.45 -30.35
C PRO A 162 12.61 10.48 -30.20
N MET A 163 13.12 10.65 -28.98
CA MET A 163 14.31 11.46 -28.69
C MET A 163 15.58 10.59 -28.64
N GLU A 164 16.72 11.21 -28.31
CA GLU A 164 18.03 10.56 -28.17
C GLU A 164 17.95 9.28 -27.33
N CYS A 165 18.40 8.16 -27.91
CA CYS A 165 18.31 6.85 -27.28
C CYS A 165 19.48 6.64 -26.32
N THR A 166 19.19 6.37 -25.05
CA THR A 166 20.21 6.00 -24.07
C THR A 166 20.15 4.50 -23.77
N ARG A 167 21.31 3.91 -23.47
CA ARG A 167 21.40 2.49 -23.11
C ARG A 167 20.91 2.29 -21.68
N VAL A 168 20.09 1.26 -21.47
CA VAL A 168 19.63 0.83 -20.14
C VAL A 168 20.11 -0.58 -19.84
N VAL A 169 20.25 -0.87 -18.55
CA VAL A 169 20.75 -2.15 -18.06
C VAL A 169 20.02 -2.55 -16.80
N ARG A 170 19.88 -3.87 -16.63
CA ARG A 170 19.33 -4.46 -15.41
C ARG A 170 20.35 -4.32 -14.28
N VAL A 171 19.86 -4.01 -13.09
CA VAL A 171 20.65 -3.93 -11.86
C VAL A 171 20.08 -4.87 -10.80
N GLY A 172 20.87 -5.15 -9.77
CA GLY A 172 20.38 -5.81 -8.56
C GLY A 172 19.38 -4.92 -7.80
N ALA A 173 18.74 -5.47 -6.77
CA ALA A 173 17.89 -4.69 -5.89
C ALA A 173 18.72 -3.54 -5.26
N PRO A 174 18.24 -2.28 -5.32
CA PRO A 174 18.92 -1.15 -4.69
C PRO A 174 18.79 -1.24 -3.16
N ASP A 175 19.70 -0.59 -2.43
CA ASP A 175 19.67 -0.51 -0.96
C ASP A 175 18.33 0.03 -0.43
N LEU A 176 17.75 0.99 -1.16
CA LEU A 176 16.41 1.51 -0.90
C LEU A 176 15.46 1.07 -2.02
N SER A 177 14.56 0.15 -1.74
CA SER A 177 13.59 -0.34 -2.73
C SER A 177 12.51 0.72 -3.02
N PRO A 178 12.23 1.06 -4.30
CA PRO A 178 11.09 1.92 -4.64
C PRO A 178 9.75 1.40 -4.10
N PHE A 179 9.58 0.08 -3.99
CA PHE A 179 8.37 -0.52 -3.43
C PHE A 179 8.23 -0.28 -1.93
N GLU A 180 9.33 -0.37 -1.17
CA GLU A 180 9.36 -0.08 0.27
C GLU A 180 9.08 1.40 0.53
N ILE A 181 9.73 2.28 -0.23
CA ILE A 181 9.48 3.73 -0.19
C ILE A 181 8.01 4.04 -0.51
N ASN A 182 7.42 3.38 -1.51
CA ASN A 182 6.00 3.53 -1.82
C ASN A 182 5.09 3.05 -0.68
N ILE A 183 5.42 1.95 0.00
CA ILE A 183 4.67 1.48 1.18
C ILE A 183 4.71 2.54 2.28
N GLN A 184 5.89 3.10 2.56
CA GLN A 184 6.07 4.15 3.56
C GLN A 184 5.29 5.42 3.22
N HIS A 185 5.24 5.81 1.95
CA HIS A 185 4.58 7.06 1.53
C HIS A 185 3.09 6.95 1.34
N CYS A 186 2.62 5.85 0.75
CA CYS A 186 1.26 5.71 0.26
C CYS A 186 0.39 4.76 1.09
N ALA A 187 1.00 3.87 1.88
CA ALA A 187 0.27 2.77 2.51
C ALA A 187 0.22 2.89 4.03
N VAL A 188 1.38 3.08 4.67
CA VAL A 188 1.51 3.11 6.13
C VAL A 188 1.74 4.54 6.61
N TYR A 189 0.77 5.06 7.36
CA TYR A 189 0.88 6.36 8.01
C TYR A 189 1.42 6.18 9.43
N ASN A 190 2.65 6.65 9.63
CA ASN A 190 3.37 6.62 10.90
C ASN A 190 3.33 7.95 11.65
N SER A 191 2.56 8.93 11.16
CA SER A 191 2.29 10.19 11.86
C SER A 191 0.95 10.80 11.46
N LEU A 192 0.36 11.53 12.39
CA LEU A 192 -0.87 12.28 12.20
C LEU A 192 -0.69 13.40 11.16
N ASP A 193 0.45 14.07 11.19
CA ASP A 193 0.77 15.18 10.28
C ASP A 193 0.72 14.75 8.81
N ARG A 194 1.25 13.57 8.49
CA ARG A 194 1.20 13.01 7.14
C ARG A 194 -0.22 12.68 6.70
N ALA A 195 -1.03 12.09 7.58
CA ALA A 195 -2.44 11.80 7.27
C ALA A 195 -3.23 13.10 7.05
N ARG A 196 -2.99 14.12 7.88
CA ARG A 196 -3.59 15.46 7.75
C ARG A 196 -3.19 16.12 6.43
N THR A 197 -1.91 16.09 6.06
CA THR A 197 -1.42 16.69 4.80
C THR A 197 -2.15 16.12 3.59
N VAL A 198 -2.31 14.79 3.54
CA VAL A 198 -3.05 14.13 2.44
C VAL A 198 -4.53 14.52 2.45
N LEU A 199 -5.18 14.53 3.61
CA LEU A 199 -6.58 14.93 3.73
C LEU A 199 -6.80 16.42 3.41
N GLN A 200 -5.83 17.29 3.73
CA GLN A 200 -5.86 18.71 3.37
C GLN A 200 -5.82 18.90 1.85
N GLU A 201 -4.94 18.20 1.15
CA GLU A 201 -4.92 18.23 -0.32
C GLU A 201 -6.26 17.71 -0.89
N CYS A 202 -6.81 16.64 -0.31
CA CYS A 202 -8.12 16.08 -0.67
C CYS A 202 -9.28 17.07 -0.49
N SER A 203 -9.24 17.95 0.51
CA SER A 203 -10.36 18.85 0.85
C SER A 203 -10.82 19.73 -0.32
N THR A 204 -9.93 19.96 -1.29
CA THR A 204 -10.21 20.74 -2.50
C THR A 204 -11.16 20.03 -3.49
N PHE A 205 -11.37 18.70 -3.38
CA PHE A 205 -12.22 17.91 -4.29
C PHE A 205 -12.95 16.73 -3.62
N ILE A 206 -12.75 16.48 -2.32
CA ILE A 206 -13.50 15.53 -1.49
C ILE A 206 -14.04 16.30 -0.28
N PRO A 207 -15.29 16.80 -0.32
CA PRO A 207 -15.86 17.59 0.76
C PRO A 207 -15.83 16.88 2.13
N GLU A 208 -15.99 15.56 2.13
CA GLU A 208 -15.93 14.74 3.34
C GLU A 208 -14.57 14.81 4.05
N ALA A 209 -13.48 15.09 3.32
CA ALA A 209 -12.16 15.24 3.92
C ALA A 209 -12.08 16.45 4.87
N THR A 210 -12.79 17.54 4.56
CA THR A 210 -12.91 18.70 5.47
C THR A 210 -13.56 18.30 6.79
N ASN A 211 -14.63 17.51 6.73
CA ASN A 211 -15.32 17.08 7.95
C ASN A 211 -14.45 16.13 8.80
N VAL A 212 -13.66 15.25 8.17
CA VAL A 212 -12.68 14.41 8.89
C VAL A 212 -11.61 15.28 9.57
N LEU A 213 -11.10 16.29 8.87
CA LEU A 213 -10.12 17.23 9.42
C LEU A 213 -10.67 18.02 10.61
N ASP A 214 -11.94 18.43 10.56
CA ASP A 214 -12.62 19.13 11.65
C ASP A 214 -12.81 18.24 12.89
N LEU A 215 -13.04 16.93 12.71
CA LEU A 215 -13.08 15.98 13.82
C LEU A 215 -11.69 15.75 14.41
N LEU A 216 -10.67 15.67 13.55
CA LEU A 216 -9.27 15.54 13.97
C LEU A 216 -8.75 16.77 14.72
N SER A 217 -9.22 17.98 14.40
CA SER A 217 -8.82 19.21 15.10
C SER A 217 -9.44 19.31 16.48
N LYS A 218 -10.65 18.77 16.66
CA LYS A 218 -11.35 18.68 17.96
C LYS A 218 -10.86 17.53 18.83
N SER A 219 -10.17 16.55 18.25
CA SER A 219 -9.64 15.37 18.96
C SER A 219 -8.35 15.70 19.68
N ASN A 220 -8.27 15.40 20.98
CA ASN A 220 -7.06 15.65 21.78
C ASN A 220 -6.04 14.51 21.59
N THR A 221 -5.51 14.42 20.37
CA THR A 221 -4.63 13.34 19.88
C THR A 221 -3.30 13.21 20.61
N SER A 222 -2.87 14.24 21.35
CA SER A 222 -1.67 14.22 22.20
C SER A 222 -1.89 13.68 23.61
N SER A 223 -3.13 13.31 23.96
CA SER A 223 -3.44 12.75 25.29
C SER A 223 -2.78 11.39 25.47
N GLY A 224 -2.04 11.24 26.56
CA GLY A 224 -1.51 9.94 26.98
C GLY A 224 -2.63 8.99 27.41
N LYS A 225 -2.32 7.69 27.40
CA LYS A 225 -3.15 6.65 27.98
C LYS A 225 -3.36 6.90 29.48
N GLY A 226 -4.56 6.60 29.97
CA GLY A 226 -4.86 6.59 31.40
C GLY A 226 -4.29 5.39 32.15
N ARG A 227 -4.72 5.21 33.41
CA ARG A 227 -4.20 4.18 34.32
C ARG A 227 -4.65 2.76 33.99
N PHE A 228 -5.76 2.59 33.27
CA PHE A 228 -6.28 1.27 32.93
C PHE A 228 -5.67 0.74 31.61
N PRO A 229 -5.65 -0.58 31.41
CA PRO A 229 -5.05 -1.16 30.22
C PRO A 229 -5.91 -0.95 28.97
N VAL A 230 -5.24 -0.85 27.83
CA VAL A 230 -5.82 -0.79 26.49
C VAL A 230 -5.48 -2.07 25.75
N ILE A 231 -6.51 -2.84 25.38
CA ILE A 231 -6.42 -4.12 24.69
C ILE A 231 -7.02 -3.97 23.30
N VAL A 232 -6.25 -4.27 22.27
CA VAL A 232 -6.75 -4.32 20.89
C VAL A 232 -7.02 -5.77 20.51
N VAL A 233 -8.16 -6.02 19.87
CA VAL A 233 -8.48 -7.31 19.26
C VAL A 233 -8.46 -7.15 17.74
N GLU A 234 -7.52 -7.85 17.11
CA GLU A 234 -7.26 -7.87 15.67
C GLU A 234 -7.65 -9.22 15.05
N GLY A 235 -7.71 -9.25 13.73
CA GLY A 235 -7.97 -10.46 12.95
C GLY A 235 -8.74 -10.21 11.68
N LEU A 236 -8.74 -11.18 10.77
CA LEU A 236 -9.51 -11.12 9.54
C LEU A 236 -11.03 -11.10 9.79
N ASP A 237 -11.80 -10.78 8.76
CA ASP A 237 -13.25 -10.86 8.84
C ASP A 237 -13.70 -12.31 9.12
N ALA A 238 -14.75 -12.44 9.94
CA ALA A 238 -15.29 -13.70 10.45
C ALA A 238 -14.37 -14.55 11.38
N THR A 239 -13.35 -13.95 12.01
CA THR A 239 -12.55 -14.63 13.06
C THR A 239 -13.22 -14.63 14.44
N GLY A 240 -14.36 -13.96 14.62
CA GLY A 240 -15.10 -13.94 15.90
C GLY A 240 -14.80 -12.74 16.80
N LYS A 241 -14.08 -11.71 16.31
CA LYS A 241 -13.73 -10.49 17.07
C LYS A 241 -14.90 -9.88 17.83
N SER A 242 -15.99 -9.54 17.13
CA SER A 242 -17.15 -8.87 17.76
C SER A 242 -17.85 -9.72 18.83
N THR A 243 -17.72 -11.06 18.75
CA THR A 243 -18.18 -11.94 19.83
C THR A 243 -17.24 -11.85 21.03
N LEU A 244 -15.93 -11.98 20.81
CA LEU A 244 -14.95 -11.93 21.88
C LEU A 244 -14.92 -10.57 22.59
N THR A 245 -14.91 -9.47 21.83
CA THR A 245 -14.84 -8.11 22.39
C THR A 245 -16.05 -7.80 23.26
N LYS A 246 -17.25 -8.22 22.85
CA LYS A 246 -18.46 -8.07 23.68
C LYS A 246 -18.39 -8.86 24.98
N THR A 247 -17.99 -10.14 24.92
CA THR A 247 -17.86 -10.95 26.15
C THR A 247 -16.79 -10.41 27.09
N LEU A 248 -15.65 -9.94 26.55
CA LEU A 248 -14.60 -9.30 27.34
C LEU A 248 -15.07 -7.97 27.94
N GLN A 249 -15.85 -7.18 27.20
CA GLN A 249 -16.44 -5.93 27.68
C GLN A 249 -17.27 -6.16 28.95
N GLU A 250 -18.18 -7.14 28.89
CA GLU A 250 -19.05 -7.51 30.01
C GLU A 250 -18.23 -8.04 31.20
N SER A 251 -17.26 -8.93 30.95
CA SER A 251 -16.45 -9.55 32.00
C SER A 251 -15.51 -8.58 32.73
N LEU A 252 -14.88 -7.66 31.99
CA LEU A 252 -13.90 -6.71 32.53
C LEU A 252 -14.53 -5.36 32.91
N LYS A 253 -15.85 -5.18 32.68
CA LYS A 253 -16.55 -3.89 32.77
C LYS A 253 -15.81 -2.81 31.98
N ALA A 254 -15.30 -3.20 30.82
CA ALA A 254 -14.44 -2.38 29.98
C ALA A 254 -15.28 -1.45 29.08
N THR A 255 -14.65 -0.38 28.61
CA THR A 255 -15.18 0.41 27.49
C THR A 255 -14.83 -0.29 26.18
N LEU A 256 -15.80 -0.51 25.30
CA LEU A 256 -15.58 -1.07 23.96
C LEU A 256 -15.61 0.05 22.92
N LEU A 257 -14.55 0.16 22.13
CA LEU A 257 -14.40 1.08 21.00
C LEU A 257 -14.17 0.30 19.70
N ILE A 258 -14.47 0.92 18.56
CA ILE A 258 -14.35 0.32 17.22
C ILE A 258 -13.53 1.26 16.34
N SER A 259 -12.61 0.73 15.52
CA SER A 259 -11.92 1.50 14.48
C SER A 259 -12.30 1.01 13.07
N PRO A 260 -12.71 1.91 12.15
CA PRO A 260 -12.91 3.36 12.34
C PRO A 260 -14.12 3.67 13.24
N PRO A 261 -14.14 4.85 13.90
CA PRO A 261 -15.23 5.24 14.79
C PRO A 261 -16.50 5.64 14.01
N ASP A 262 -17.66 5.52 14.66
CA ASP A 262 -18.97 5.80 14.06
C ASP A 262 -19.08 7.21 13.48
N CYS A 263 -18.44 8.19 14.11
CA CYS A 263 -18.46 9.60 13.70
C CYS A 263 -17.89 9.85 12.30
N ILE A 264 -17.05 8.94 11.78
CA ILE A 264 -16.54 9.02 10.40
C ILE A 264 -17.10 7.93 9.48
N ASN A 265 -17.73 6.89 10.04
CA ASN A 265 -18.13 5.68 9.31
C ASN A 265 -19.04 5.97 8.11
N GLN A 266 -19.87 7.02 8.18
CA GLN A 266 -20.72 7.47 7.07
C GLN A 266 -19.95 7.82 5.78
N TRP A 267 -18.68 8.21 5.86
CA TRP A 267 -17.85 8.55 4.70
C TRP A 267 -16.98 7.40 4.20
N ARG A 268 -16.99 6.26 4.89
CA ARG A 268 -16.15 5.10 4.56
C ARG A 268 -16.25 4.69 3.09
N LYS A 269 -17.47 4.56 2.56
CA LYS A 269 -17.71 4.15 1.16
C LYS A 269 -17.02 5.08 0.17
N ARG A 270 -17.06 6.39 0.44
CA ARG A 270 -16.44 7.42 -0.42
C ARG A 270 -14.92 7.27 -0.48
N PHE A 271 -14.27 7.01 0.65
CA PHE A 271 -12.81 6.85 0.74
C PHE A 271 -12.32 5.47 0.27
N ASP A 272 -13.13 4.42 0.41
CA ASP A 272 -12.83 3.08 -0.14
C ASP A 272 -12.73 3.07 -1.68
N GLU A 273 -13.31 4.07 -2.34
CA GLU A 273 -13.23 4.28 -3.79
C GLU A 273 -12.02 5.12 -4.23
N GLU A 274 -11.19 5.62 -3.31
CA GLU A 274 -10.02 6.45 -3.62
C GLU A 274 -8.70 5.65 -3.57
N PRO A 275 -7.62 6.09 -4.26
CA PRO A 275 -6.31 5.41 -4.25
C PRO A 275 -5.79 5.09 -2.85
N THR A 276 -4.90 4.10 -2.73
CA THR A 276 -4.33 3.64 -1.45
C THR A 276 -3.87 4.81 -0.56
N LEU A 277 -3.17 5.78 -1.14
CA LEU A 277 -2.74 7.01 -0.46
C LEU A 277 -3.89 7.67 0.32
N ILE A 278 -4.99 7.97 -0.36
CA ILE A 278 -6.14 8.68 0.22
C ILE A 278 -6.93 7.76 1.17
N LYS A 279 -7.21 6.52 0.73
CA LYS A 279 -7.94 5.53 1.53
C LYS A 279 -7.26 5.32 2.88
N ARG A 280 -5.95 5.08 2.89
CA ARG A 280 -5.20 4.81 4.11
C ARG A 280 -5.02 6.06 4.98
N ALA A 281 -5.01 7.27 4.42
CA ALA A 281 -5.05 8.51 5.20
C ALA A 281 -6.35 8.64 6.01
N TYR A 282 -7.50 8.29 5.41
CA TYR A 282 -8.79 8.27 6.09
C TYR A 282 -8.81 7.27 7.27
N TYR A 283 -8.33 6.04 7.06
CA TYR A 283 -8.24 5.05 8.14
C TYR A 283 -7.24 5.45 9.22
N ALA A 284 -6.11 6.05 8.85
CA ALA A 284 -5.15 6.60 9.79
C ALA A 284 -5.81 7.69 10.65
N ALA A 285 -6.53 8.63 10.05
CA ALA A 285 -7.31 9.65 10.77
C ALA A 285 -8.31 9.03 11.76
N GLY A 286 -9.01 7.97 11.34
CA GLY A 286 -9.89 7.19 12.23
C GLY A 286 -9.17 6.66 13.46
N ASN A 287 -7.96 6.11 13.29
CA ASN A 287 -7.15 5.65 14.43
C ASN A 287 -6.81 6.80 15.39
N TYR A 288 -6.45 7.99 14.90
CA TYR A 288 -6.16 9.13 15.77
C TYR A 288 -7.40 9.68 16.49
N ILE A 289 -8.57 9.67 15.85
CA ILE A 289 -9.84 10.03 16.51
C ILE A 289 -10.13 9.04 17.64
N VAL A 290 -10.05 7.73 17.37
CA VAL A 290 -10.23 6.67 18.37
C VAL A 290 -9.19 6.77 19.49
N ALA A 291 -7.94 7.15 19.19
CA ALA A 291 -6.90 7.35 20.19
C ALA A 291 -7.31 8.36 21.27
N SER A 292 -7.97 9.46 20.89
CA SER A 292 -8.49 10.44 21.84
C SER A 292 -9.62 9.86 22.71
N GLU A 293 -10.43 8.95 22.19
CA GLU A 293 -11.46 8.24 22.97
C GLU A 293 -10.85 7.19 23.89
N ILE A 294 -9.84 6.45 23.42
CA ILE A 294 -9.06 5.50 24.23
C ILE A 294 -8.42 6.22 25.42
N ALA A 295 -7.79 7.38 25.20
CA ALA A 295 -7.18 8.17 26.27
C ALA A 295 -8.19 8.54 27.35
N LYS A 296 -9.40 8.96 26.97
CA LYS A 296 -10.48 9.29 27.91
C LYS A 296 -11.02 8.05 28.63
N GLY A 297 -11.31 6.97 27.90
CA GLY A 297 -11.86 5.74 28.46
C GLY A 297 -10.91 5.07 29.45
N SER A 298 -9.62 5.02 29.12
CA SER A 298 -8.57 4.38 29.94
C SER A 298 -8.27 5.11 31.26
N MET A 299 -8.89 6.27 31.52
CA MET A 299 -8.87 6.91 32.84
C MET A 299 -9.83 6.23 33.83
N GLN A 300 -10.91 5.61 33.32
CA GLN A 300 -12.05 5.14 34.11
C GLN A 300 -12.16 3.62 34.17
N SER A 301 -11.82 2.91 33.09
CA SER A 301 -11.94 1.45 32.99
C SER A 301 -10.95 0.90 31.95
N PRO A 302 -10.70 -0.44 31.93
CA PRO A 302 -10.02 -1.07 30.80
C PRO A 302 -10.71 -0.71 29.48
N VAL A 303 -9.94 -0.56 28.41
CA VAL A 303 -10.48 -0.26 27.07
C VAL A 303 -10.20 -1.43 26.15
N ILE A 304 -11.22 -1.91 25.46
CA ILE A 304 -11.12 -2.91 24.40
C ILE A 304 -11.38 -2.20 23.07
N VAL A 305 -10.55 -2.44 22.07
CA VAL A 305 -10.67 -1.84 20.75
C VAL A 305 -10.80 -2.95 19.69
N ASP A 306 -11.92 -2.98 18.96
CA ASP A 306 -12.10 -3.87 17.79
C ASP A 306 -11.43 -3.21 16.57
N ARG A 307 -10.28 -3.77 16.17
CA ARG A 307 -9.33 -3.23 15.18
C ARG A 307 -8.73 -1.87 15.54
N TYR A 308 -7.49 -1.65 15.12
CA TYR A 308 -6.82 -0.37 15.29
C TYR A 308 -5.77 -0.16 14.18
N TRP A 309 -4.56 0.31 14.50
CA TRP A 309 -3.52 0.55 13.51
C TRP A 309 -3.01 -0.73 12.83
N HIS A 310 -2.93 -1.87 13.53
CA HIS A 310 -2.46 -3.13 12.94
C HIS A 310 -3.31 -3.53 11.72
N SER A 311 -4.65 -3.42 11.82
CA SER A 311 -5.55 -3.61 10.68
C SER A 311 -5.23 -2.68 9.50
N THR A 312 -4.95 -1.41 9.78
CA THR A 312 -4.64 -0.43 8.72
C THR A 312 -3.32 -0.77 8.03
N ALA A 313 -2.27 -1.02 8.81
CA ALA A 313 -0.93 -1.35 8.31
C ALA A 313 -0.89 -2.69 7.57
N ALA A 314 -1.51 -3.74 8.13
CA ALA A 314 -1.46 -5.08 7.56
C ALA A 314 -2.05 -5.16 6.15
N TYR A 315 -3.24 -4.59 5.97
CA TYR A 315 -3.88 -4.55 4.66
C TYR A 315 -3.12 -3.62 3.71
N ALA A 316 -2.63 -2.47 4.19
CA ALA A 316 -1.90 -1.53 3.34
C ALA A 316 -0.60 -2.13 2.77
N ILE A 317 0.22 -2.75 3.62
CA ILE A 317 1.47 -3.39 3.21
C ILE A 317 1.20 -4.55 2.25
N ALA A 318 0.20 -5.39 2.55
CA ALA A 318 -0.16 -6.52 1.70
C ALA A 318 -0.69 -6.09 0.31
N THR A 319 -1.44 -4.98 0.24
CA THR A 319 -1.94 -4.41 -1.03
C THR A 319 -0.81 -3.86 -1.90
N GLU A 320 0.15 -3.16 -1.30
CA GLU A 320 1.22 -2.52 -2.05
C GLU A 320 2.39 -3.44 -2.41
N THR A 321 2.47 -4.60 -1.76
CA THR A 321 3.45 -5.66 -2.05
C THR A 321 2.93 -6.58 -3.14
N GLY A 322 3.57 -6.60 -4.31
CA GLY A 322 3.27 -7.58 -5.36
C GLY A 322 3.84 -8.98 -5.07
N GLY A 323 3.43 -9.98 -5.85
CA GLY A 323 3.97 -11.33 -5.74
C GLY A 323 3.60 -12.07 -4.44
N SER A 324 4.60 -12.73 -3.85
CA SER A 324 4.41 -13.68 -2.74
C SER A 324 4.73 -13.08 -1.36
N VAL A 325 4.54 -13.88 -0.30
CA VAL A 325 4.94 -13.53 1.09
C VAL A 325 6.44 -13.22 1.21
N GLN A 326 7.28 -13.78 0.33
CA GLN A 326 8.72 -13.52 0.33
C GLN A 326 9.07 -12.10 -0.14
N ASN A 327 8.16 -11.46 -0.89
CA ASN A 327 8.34 -10.09 -1.39
C ASN A 327 7.96 -9.04 -0.32
N LEU A 328 7.39 -9.46 0.81
CA LEU A 328 7.12 -8.55 1.92
C LEU A 328 8.43 -8.04 2.50
N PRO A 329 8.51 -6.76 2.90
CA PRO A 329 9.72 -6.19 3.52
C PRO A 329 10.24 -7.02 4.68
N SER A 330 11.55 -7.00 4.90
CA SER A 330 12.22 -7.88 5.86
C SER A 330 11.66 -7.71 7.27
N ARG A 331 11.77 -8.78 8.10
CA ARG A 331 11.36 -8.67 9.51
C ARG A 331 12.14 -7.55 10.19
N HIS A 332 11.51 -6.91 11.17
CA HIS A 332 12.07 -5.74 11.87
C HIS A 332 12.22 -4.47 11.03
N HIS A 333 11.80 -4.46 9.75
CA HIS A 333 11.76 -3.25 8.94
C HIS A 333 10.89 -2.16 9.58
N GLU A 334 11.28 -0.89 9.43
CA GLU A 334 10.64 0.24 10.13
C GLU A 334 9.14 0.40 9.84
N ILE A 335 8.66 -0.11 8.71
CA ILE A 335 7.24 -0.08 8.33
C ILE A 335 6.35 -0.90 9.27
N TYR A 336 6.94 -1.86 9.97
CA TYR A 336 6.25 -2.72 10.92
C TYR A 336 6.20 -2.11 12.32
N GLN A 337 6.87 -0.97 12.52
CA GLN A 337 6.91 -0.28 13.81
C GLN A 337 5.66 0.57 14.00
N TRP A 338 5.13 0.50 15.22
CA TRP A 338 4.03 1.34 15.66
C TRP A 338 4.34 2.84 15.52
N PRO A 339 3.36 3.70 15.16
CA PRO A 339 3.57 5.14 15.05
C PRO A 339 3.93 5.77 16.39
N ASN A 340 4.97 6.59 16.43
CA ASN A 340 5.48 7.19 17.67
C ASN A 340 4.50 8.19 18.31
N ASP A 341 3.60 8.78 17.52
CA ASP A 341 2.62 9.79 17.93
C ASP A 341 1.19 9.24 18.07
N LEU A 342 0.99 7.92 17.88
CA LEU A 342 -0.29 7.26 18.09
C LEU A 342 -0.31 6.55 19.46
N LEU A 343 -1.38 6.73 20.23
CA LEU A 343 -1.54 6.06 21.53
C LEU A 343 -1.37 4.55 21.39
N ARG A 344 -0.29 4.03 21.99
CA ARG A 344 0.11 2.63 21.93
C ARG A 344 -0.73 1.77 22.90
N PRO A 345 -1.31 0.65 22.45
CA PRO A 345 -2.01 -0.27 23.36
C PRO A 345 -1.03 -1.06 24.24
N ASP A 346 -1.52 -1.58 25.37
CA ASP A 346 -0.72 -2.43 26.27
C ASP A 346 -0.64 -3.88 25.76
N LEU A 347 -1.68 -4.33 25.06
CA LEU A 347 -1.80 -5.69 24.54
C LEU A 347 -2.56 -5.70 23.22
N VAL A 348 -2.12 -6.56 22.31
CA VAL A 348 -2.81 -6.85 21.04
C VAL A 348 -3.02 -8.34 20.93
N ILE A 349 -4.29 -8.75 20.77
CA ILE A 349 -4.70 -10.13 20.55
C ILE A 349 -5.08 -10.27 19.08
N LEU A 350 -4.40 -11.15 18.34
CA LEU A 350 -4.75 -11.50 16.97
C LEU A 350 -5.53 -12.81 16.95
N LEU A 351 -6.79 -12.75 16.54
CA LEU A 351 -7.60 -13.93 16.30
C LEU A 351 -7.31 -14.50 14.92
N THR A 352 -6.86 -15.75 14.87
CA THR A 352 -6.71 -16.54 13.64
C THR A 352 -7.74 -17.65 13.61
N VAL A 353 -8.17 -18.07 12.42
CA VAL A 353 -9.07 -19.21 12.26
C VAL A 353 -8.68 -19.93 10.97
N CYS A 354 -8.89 -21.24 10.88
CA CYS A 354 -8.65 -21.95 9.63
C CYS A 354 -9.56 -21.41 8.51
N ASP A 355 -9.05 -21.49 7.27
CA ASP A 355 -9.71 -20.89 6.11
C ASP A 355 -11.09 -21.49 5.83
N GLU A 356 -11.25 -22.80 6.02
CA GLU A 356 -12.51 -23.49 5.82
C GLU A 356 -13.59 -22.96 6.76
N GLU A 357 -13.24 -22.77 8.03
CA GLU A 357 -14.17 -22.26 9.03
C GLU A 357 -14.44 -20.77 8.82
N ARG A 358 -13.43 -19.98 8.42
CA ARG A 358 -13.61 -18.57 8.05
C ARG A 358 -14.65 -18.42 6.93
N ILE A 359 -14.52 -19.23 5.88
CA ILE A 359 -15.44 -19.19 4.73
C ILE A 359 -16.87 -19.57 5.16
N LYS A 360 -17.03 -20.63 5.97
CA LYS A 360 -18.34 -21.02 6.53
C LYS A 360 -18.97 -19.89 7.34
N ARG A 361 -18.19 -19.22 8.20
CA ARG A 361 -18.66 -18.09 9.02
C ARG A 361 -19.03 -16.88 8.15
N MET A 362 -18.25 -16.58 7.11
CA MET A 362 -18.57 -15.52 6.15
C MET A 362 -19.89 -15.77 5.42
N GLN A 363 -20.13 -17.01 4.95
CA GLN A 363 -21.39 -17.38 4.29
C GLN A 363 -22.61 -17.22 5.21
N ARG A 364 -22.48 -17.58 6.49
CA ARG A 364 -23.55 -17.42 7.49
C ARG A 364 -23.86 -15.97 7.83
N ARG A 365 -22.89 -15.06 7.68
CA ARG A 365 -23.06 -13.63 8.00
C ARG A 365 -24.09 -12.96 7.09
N GLY A 366 -24.21 -13.39 5.82
CA GLY A 366 -25.23 -12.93 4.88
C GLY A 366 -25.21 -11.44 4.55
N LEU A 367 -24.15 -10.72 4.92
CA LEU A 367 -23.99 -9.29 4.63
C LEU A 367 -23.28 -9.09 3.28
N GLU A 368 -23.48 -7.90 2.69
CA GLU A 368 -22.74 -7.50 1.50
C GLU A 368 -21.23 -7.43 1.80
N GLU A 369 -20.45 -8.25 1.08
CA GLU A 369 -18.99 -8.30 1.23
C GLU A 369 -18.35 -7.05 0.60
N THR A 370 -17.46 -6.40 1.36
CA THR A 370 -16.58 -5.33 0.86
C THR A 370 -15.63 -5.86 -0.21
N LYS A 371 -15.02 -4.95 -0.99
CA LYS A 371 -14.00 -5.33 -2.01
C LYS A 371 -12.84 -6.11 -1.40
N GLU A 372 -12.35 -5.68 -0.23
CA GLU A 372 -11.25 -6.36 0.48
C GLU A 372 -11.68 -7.72 1.05
N GLU A 373 -12.90 -7.87 1.55
CA GLU A 373 -13.43 -9.17 1.98
C GLU A 373 -13.54 -10.16 0.81
N LYS A 374 -14.01 -9.68 -0.36
CA LYS A 374 -14.05 -10.49 -1.59
C LYS A 374 -12.64 -10.90 -2.02
N GLU A 375 -11.67 -9.99 -1.97
CA GLU A 375 -10.28 -10.26 -2.30
C GLU A 375 -9.65 -11.27 -1.33
N LEU A 376 -9.84 -11.12 -0.01
CA LEU A 376 -9.38 -12.09 0.98
C LEU A 376 -9.98 -13.50 0.80
N LYS A 377 -11.17 -13.58 0.22
CA LYS A 377 -11.86 -14.84 -0.06
C LYS A 377 -11.33 -15.51 -1.33
N SER A 378 -11.12 -14.75 -2.40
CA SER A 378 -10.70 -15.28 -3.71
C SER A 378 -9.18 -15.38 -3.89
N ASN A 379 -8.39 -14.62 -3.13
CA ASN A 379 -6.94 -14.53 -3.28
C ASN A 379 -6.22 -15.04 -2.02
N SER A 380 -5.79 -16.31 -2.05
CA SER A 380 -5.03 -16.93 -0.96
C SER A 380 -3.70 -16.24 -0.69
N MET A 381 -3.00 -15.80 -1.73
CA MET A 381 -1.71 -15.12 -1.58
C MET A 381 -1.86 -13.76 -0.87
N PHE A 382 -2.90 -12.99 -1.22
CA PHE A 382 -3.20 -11.74 -0.53
C PHE A 382 -3.50 -11.97 0.96
N ARG A 383 -4.32 -12.99 1.26
CA ARG A 383 -4.63 -13.37 2.64
C ARG A 383 -3.38 -13.76 3.43
N GLN A 384 -2.53 -14.63 2.87
CA GLN A 384 -1.27 -15.05 3.51
C GLN A 384 -0.34 -13.85 3.77
N LYS A 385 -0.27 -12.88 2.85
CA LYS A 385 0.49 -11.64 3.06
C LYS A 385 -0.07 -10.84 4.24
N VAL A 386 -1.39 -10.64 4.32
CA VAL A 386 -2.02 -9.92 5.44
C VAL A 386 -1.70 -10.59 6.77
N GLU A 387 -1.85 -11.91 6.84
CA GLU A 387 -1.56 -12.70 8.06
C GLU A 387 -0.08 -12.64 8.45
N GLU A 388 0.84 -12.75 7.49
CA GLU A 388 2.27 -12.62 7.79
C GLU A 388 2.61 -11.20 8.24
N VAL A 389 2.01 -10.16 7.65
CA VAL A 389 2.24 -8.78 8.11
C VAL A 389 1.80 -8.59 9.56
N TYR A 390 0.63 -9.11 9.96
CA TYR A 390 0.23 -9.06 11.38
C TYR A 390 1.26 -9.70 12.33
N LYS A 391 1.95 -10.74 11.88
CA LYS A 391 3.02 -11.41 12.66
C LYS A 391 4.32 -10.60 12.71
N ARG A 392 4.59 -9.80 11.67
CA ARG A 392 5.79 -8.96 11.56
C ARG A 392 5.65 -7.60 12.25
N ILE A 393 4.42 -7.13 12.50
CA ILE A 393 4.18 -5.88 13.22
C ILE A 393 4.71 -5.94 14.65
N GLU A 394 5.34 -4.85 15.08
CA GLU A 394 6.04 -4.73 16.36
C GLU A 394 5.61 -3.48 17.13
N ASN A 395 5.93 -3.49 18.43
CA ASN A 395 5.76 -2.36 19.34
C ASN A 395 4.33 -1.78 19.46
N PRO A 396 3.29 -2.61 19.69
CA PRO A 396 3.41 -3.95 20.26
C PRO A 396 3.12 -5.08 19.27
N GLN A 397 3.77 -6.22 19.50
CA GLN A 397 3.56 -7.45 18.75
C GLN A 397 2.21 -8.10 19.10
N CYS A 398 1.60 -8.75 18.11
CA CYS A 398 0.38 -9.53 18.28
C CYS A 398 0.61 -10.82 19.08
N ILE A 399 -0.21 -11.07 20.10
CA ILE A 399 -0.37 -12.40 20.70
C ILE A 399 -1.47 -13.15 19.93
N ILE A 400 -1.12 -14.29 19.35
CA ILE A 400 -2.03 -15.05 18.49
C ILE A 400 -2.90 -15.98 19.35
N ILE A 401 -4.20 -15.98 19.09
CA ILE A 401 -5.16 -16.94 19.64
C ILE A 401 -5.88 -17.64 18.49
N ASP A 402 -5.91 -18.98 18.53
CA ASP A 402 -6.66 -19.76 17.57
C ASP A 402 -8.17 -19.74 17.91
N ALA A 403 -8.94 -19.03 17.10
CA ALA A 403 -10.39 -18.88 17.21
C ALA A 403 -11.17 -20.01 16.50
N SER A 404 -10.51 -21.12 16.18
CA SER A 404 -11.15 -22.36 15.69
C SER A 404 -11.85 -23.15 16.80
N PHE A 405 -11.48 -22.90 18.06
CA PHE A 405 -12.12 -23.51 19.25
C PHE A 405 -13.49 -22.87 19.59
N SER A 406 -14.14 -23.40 20.63
CA SER A 406 -15.42 -22.87 21.12
C SER A 406 -15.27 -21.42 21.62
N LYS A 407 -16.37 -20.65 21.57
CA LYS A 407 -16.40 -19.26 22.06
C LYS A 407 -15.91 -19.12 23.49
N GLU A 408 -16.23 -20.10 24.35
CA GLU A 408 -15.82 -20.12 25.76
C GLU A 408 -14.32 -20.37 25.92
N MET A 409 -13.73 -21.30 25.16
CA MET A 409 -12.29 -21.57 25.20
C MET A 409 -11.50 -20.33 24.76
N VAL A 410 -11.89 -19.72 23.64
CA VAL A 410 -11.25 -18.50 23.10
C VAL A 410 -11.36 -17.35 24.11
N PHE A 411 -12.52 -17.19 24.75
CA PHE A 411 -12.72 -16.18 25.79
C PHE A 411 -11.83 -16.43 27.02
N ASN A 412 -11.80 -17.66 27.54
CA ASN A 412 -11.01 -18.01 28.72
C ASN A 412 -9.51 -17.82 28.47
N GLU A 413 -9.03 -18.19 27.29
CA GLU A 413 -7.64 -17.97 26.87
C GLU A 413 -7.31 -16.47 26.78
N ALA A 414 -8.15 -15.69 26.08
CA ALA A 414 -7.96 -14.25 25.97
C ALA A 414 -7.97 -13.56 27.34
N LEU A 415 -8.92 -13.91 28.22
CA LEU A 415 -9.01 -13.35 29.56
C LEU A 415 -7.78 -13.71 30.41
N SER A 416 -7.31 -14.95 30.32
CA SER A 416 -6.08 -15.40 31.00
C SER A 416 -4.86 -14.59 30.56
N ILE A 417 -4.70 -14.38 29.25
CA ILE A 417 -3.61 -13.56 28.70
C ILE A 417 -3.72 -12.11 29.17
N ILE A 418 -4.91 -11.52 29.13
CA ILE A 418 -5.15 -10.14 29.59
C ILE A 418 -4.76 -9.97 31.05
N LYS A 419 -5.24 -10.84 31.95
CA LYS A 419 -4.91 -10.78 33.38
C LYS A 419 -3.41 -10.90 33.61
N LYS A 420 -2.75 -11.83 32.92
CA LYS A 420 -1.29 -12.06 33.03
C LYS A 420 -0.46 -10.88 32.52
N LYS A 421 -0.85 -10.27 31.39
CA LYS A 421 -0.05 -9.23 30.70
C LYS A 421 -0.36 -7.82 31.19
N CYS A 422 -1.60 -7.56 31.61
CA CYS A 422 -2.06 -6.24 32.01
C CYS A 422 -2.17 -6.08 33.55
N ALA A 423 -1.89 -7.14 34.33
CA ALA A 423 -1.95 -7.14 35.79
C ALA A 423 -3.30 -6.65 36.36
N ILE A 424 -4.41 -7.11 35.77
CA ILE A 424 -5.79 -6.83 36.19
C ILE A 424 -6.55 -8.07 36.65
#